data_AF-A0A0H4PRB8-F1
#
_entry.id   AF-A0A0H4PRB8-F1
#
_cell.length_a   1.000
_cell.length_b   1.000
_cell.length_c   1.000
_cell.angle_alpha   90.00
_cell.angle_beta   90.00
_cell.angle_gamma   90.00
#
_symmetry.space_group_name_H-M   'P 1'
#
loop_
_entity.id
_entity.type
_entity.pdbx_description
1 polymer ?
#
loop_
_entity_poly.entity_id
_entity_poly.type
_entity_poly.pdbx_seq_one_letter_code
_entity_poly.pdbx_strand_id
1 'polypeptide(L)'
;MFRKSILLIGLSIINLAVYAQDIPQAKGYVAYKVSQKPIIDGKLEESNWLAANWSSPFMDIQGTDFPMPNQLTQMKMLWDENFLYIGILLKEKNIWATYTERESVIFHENDIEIFIDPDGDTHNYYEIEVNALGTLWDLLLTKPYKNGGNPINGWNINDFEYAIHLDGTINDPSDVDDHWSIEMAIPWKSLSQSGPSYKAPENGDQWRINFSRVQWQIEPTANGYTKKINPQTGKSYPEDNWVWSPMGLINMHLPERWGYVQFSDSQVGNGNQAFVMHADEQIKNELRKLYDAEKAFFAIHGHYTDQLTELNSNTPLSDVAIEATKSWFKISCPATSKDKYWYITEDSRIWKK
;
A
#
# COMPACT_ATOMS: atom_id res chain seq x y z
N MET A 1 1.48 22.10 -68.97
CA MET A 1 2.73 21.48 -68.49
C MET A 1 2.64 21.43 -66.96
N PHE A 2 2.20 20.30 -66.41
CA PHE A 2 1.85 20.15 -64.99
C PHE A 2 3.11 20.08 -64.12
N ARG A 3 3.28 21.00 -63.17
CA ARG A 3 4.25 20.89 -62.08
C ARG A 3 3.59 20.09 -60.94
N LYS A 4 4.11 18.89 -60.68
CA LYS A 4 3.82 18.11 -59.46
C LYS A 4 4.50 18.80 -58.28
N SER A 5 3.72 19.35 -57.36
CA SER A 5 4.22 19.75 -56.04
C SER A 5 4.11 18.54 -55.12
N ILE A 6 5.25 17.98 -54.71
CA ILE A 6 5.34 16.95 -53.68
C ILE A 6 5.26 17.67 -52.34
N LEU A 7 4.14 17.49 -51.63
CA LEU A 7 3.97 17.95 -50.26
C LEU A 7 4.70 16.96 -49.35
N LEU A 8 5.90 17.32 -48.87
CA LEU A 8 6.54 16.61 -47.76
C LEU A 8 5.74 16.92 -46.48
N ILE A 9 4.95 15.95 -46.02
CA ILE A 9 4.39 15.96 -44.66
C ILE A 9 5.55 15.60 -43.73
N GLY A 10 6.13 16.60 -43.08
CA GLY A 10 7.07 16.38 -41.99
C GLY A 10 6.35 15.67 -40.84
N LEU A 11 6.72 14.42 -40.58
CA LEU A 11 6.39 13.77 -39.31
C LEU A 11 7.07 14.58 -38.20
N SER A 12 6.27 15.38 -37.51
CA SER A 12 6.68 15.99 -36.25
C SER A 12 6.66 14.87 -35.23
N ILE A 13 7.83 14.30 -34.92
CA ILE A 13 8.00 13.45 -33.75
C ILE A 13 7.78 14.38 -32.56
N ILE A 14 6.56 14.41 -32.06
CA ILE A 14 6.26 15.00 -30.76
C ILE A 14 6.99 14.09 -29.77
N ASN A 15 8.15 14.52 -29.30
CA ASN A 15 8.74 14.02 -28.07
C ASN A 15 7.72 14.30 -26.97
N LEU A 16 6.81 13.34 -26.73
CA LEU A 16 6.20 13.18 -25.44
C LEU A 16 7.34 12.82 -24.51
N ALA A 17 7.98 13.84 -23.95
CA ALA A 17 8.65 13.68 -22.68
C ALA A 17 7.56 13.18 -21.73
N VAL A 18 7.50 11.87 -21.55
CA VAL A 18 6.86 11.27 -20.38
C VAL A 18 7.64 11.87 -19.24
N TYR A 19 7.09 12.93 -18.64
CA TYR A 19 7.55 13.36 -17.33
C TYR A 19 7.33 12.14 -16.45
N ALA A 20 8.42 11.42 -16.14
CA ALA A 20 8.39 10.44 -15.09
C ALA A 20 7.96 11.22 -13.85
N GLN A 21 6.72 10.99 -13.41
CA GLN A 21 6.25 11.57 -12.16
C GLN A 21 7.19 11.07 -11.08
N ASP A 22 7.81 12.00 -10.35
CA ASP A 22 8.69 11.64 -9.25
C ASP A 22 7.91 10.78 -8.25
N ILE A 23 8.46 9.62 -7.89
CA ILE A 23 7.82 8.72 -6.94
C ILE A 23 7.78 9.44 -5.59
N PRO A 24 6.60 9.65 -4.99
CA PRO A 24 6.49 10.30 -3.70
C PRO A 24 7.33 9.58 -2.64
N GLN A 25 7.88 10.34 -1.70
CA GLN A 25 8.61 9.76 -0.59
C GLN A 25 7.65 8.97 0.31
N ALA A 26 7.96 7.68 0.51
CA ALA A 26 7.21 6.83 1.41
C ALA A 26 7.27 7.35 2.86
N LYS A 27 6.14 7.29 3.57
CA LYS A 27 6.04 7.73 4.97
C LYS A 27 6.57 6.67 5.93
N GLY A 28 6.92 7.10 7.14
CA GLY A 28 7.37 6.23 8.23
C GLY A 28 6.53 6.42 9.50
N TYR A 29 6.35 5.34 10.26
CA TYR A 29 5.65 5.31 11.54
C TYR A 29 6.43 4.42 12.54
N VAL A 30 6.44 4.79 13.82
CA VAL A 30 7.04 3.96 14.89
C VAL A 30 5.91 3.34 15.73
N ALA A 31 5.77 2.02 15.65
CA ALA A 31 4.84 1.26 16.47
C ALA A 31 5.49 0.89 17.80
N TYR A 32 4.86 1.29 18.91
CA TYR A 32 5.36 1.04 20.26
C TYR A 32 4.69 -0.17 20.90
N LYS A 33 5.42 -0.78 21.83
CA LYS A 33 4.96 -1.99 22.51
C LYS A 33 3.90 -1.67 23.56
N VAL A 34 2.88 -2.51 23.68
CA VAL A 34 1.89 -2.44 24.77
C VAL A 34 2.23 -3.44 25.87
N SER A 35 1.89 -3.08 27.12
CA SER A 35 2.05 -4.00 28.26
C SER A 35 0.81 -4.87 28.49
N GLN A 36 -0.33 -4.46 27.92
CA GLN A 36 -1.61 -5.14 27.99
C GLN A 36 -2.31 -4.98 26.65
N LYS A 37 -2.90 -6.06 26.15
CA LYS A 37 -3.73 -6.07 24.96
C LYS A 37 -4.88 -5.06 25.10
N PRO A 38 -5.07 -4.13 24.15
CA PRO A 38 -6.25 -3.27 24.10
C PRO A 38 -7.55 -4.09 24.03
N ILE A 39 -8.63 -3.54 24.57
CA ILE A 39 -9.97 -4.08 24.33
C ILE A 39 -10.32 -3.69 22.91
N ILE A 40 -10.73 -4.65 22.09
CA ILE A 40 -11.09 -4.40 20.69
C ILE A 40 -12.60 -4.18 20.63
N ASP A 41 -13.05 -2.95 20.81
CA ASP A 41 -14.47 -2.56 20.81
C ASP A 41 -14.83 -1.47 19.77
N GLY A 42 -13.83 -1.05 19.00
CA GLY A 42 -13.90 -0.05 17.93
C GLY A 42 -13.56 1.36 18.40
N LYS A 43 -13.30 1.57 19.70
CA LYS A 43 -13.07 2.90 20.28
C LYS A 43 -11.60 3.09 20.59
N LEU A 44 -11.06 4.25 20.21
CA LEU A 44 -9.64 4.57 20.40
C LEU A 44 -9.41 5.35 21.69
N GLU A 45 -9.99 4.87 22.80
CA GLU A 45 -10.10 5.62 24.07
C GLU A 45 -9.23 5.05 25.20
N GLU A 46 -8.73 3.82 25.06
CA GLU A 46 -7.85 3.19 26.04
C GLU A 46 -6.55 3.96 26.20
N SER A 47 -5.95 3.86 27.39
CA SER A 47 -4.67 4.51 27.70
C SER A 47 -3.56 4.22 26.68
N ASN A 48 -3.49 2.99 26.15
CA ASN A 48 -2.54 2.62 25.11
C ASN A 48 -2.79 3.42 23.81
N TRP A 49 -4.05 3.52 23.37
CA TRP A 49 -4.41 4.30 22.18
C TRP A 49 -4.19 5.78 22.38
N LEU A 50 -4.62 6.34 23.52
CA LEU A 50 -4.43 7.74 23.83
C LEU A 50 -2.94 8.12 23.87
N ALA A 51 -2.07 7.21 24.32
CA ALA A 51 -0.63 7.40 24.37
C ALA A 51 0.08 7.20 23.02
N ALA A 52 -0.53 6.51 22.06
CA ALA A 52 0.06 6.27 20.75
C ALA A 52 -0.07 7.52 19.85
N ASN A 53 0.96 7.79 19.05
CA ASN A 53 0.96 8.92 18.12
C ASN A 53 0.02 8.63 16.94
N TRP A 54 -0.73 9.64 16.50
CA TRP A 54 -1.42 9.57 15.22
C TRP A 54 -0.43 9.56 14.05
N SER A 55 -0.78 8.86 12.98
CA SER A 55 -0.16 9.06 11.68
C SER A 55 -0.38 10.49 11.18
N SER A 56 0.36 10.90 10.15
CA SER A 56 -0.12 12.04 9.35
C SER A 56 -1.48 11.71 8.71
N PRO A 57 -2.32 12.73 8.45
CA PRO A 57 -3.54 12.56 7.68
C PRO A 57 -3.29 11.85 6.36
N PHE A 58 -4.28 11.07 5.94
CA PHE A 58 -4.28 10.47 4.62
C PHE A 58 -4.34 11.58 3.55
N MET A 59 -3.83 11.28 2.37
CA MET A 59 -3.80 12.18 1.22
C MET A 59 -4.19 11.41 -0.05
N ASP A 60 -4.37 12.11 -1.16
CA ASP A 60 -4.56 11.44 -2.44
C ASP A 60 -3.41 10.47 -2.75
N ILE A 61 -3.74 9.29 -3.26
CA ILE A 61 -2.78 8.24 -3.61
C ILE A 61 -1.69 8.70 -4.59
N GLN A 62 -1.98 9.70 -5.41
CA GLN A 62 -1.03 10.25 -6.38
C GLN A 62 -0.07 11.29 -5.75
N GLY A 63 -0.36 11.77 -4.54
CA GLY A 63 0.50 12.69 -3.78
C GLY A 63 -0.05 14.11 -3.64
N THR A 64 0.81 15.01 -3.17
CA THR A 64 0.41 16.37 -2.71
C THR A 64 -0.01 17.33 -3.82
N ASP A 65 0.24 16.98 -5.08
CA ASP A 65 -0.15 17.79 -6.23
C ASP A 65 -1.63 17.60 -6.61
N PHE A 66 -2.32 16.67 -5.94
CA PHE A 66 -3.72 16.33 -6.12
C PHE A 66 -4.58 16.87 -4.96
N PRO A 67 -5.90 17.01 -5.14
CA PRO A 67 -6.79 17.51 -4.10
C PRO A 67 -6.65 16.72 -2.79
N MET A 68 -6.43 17.45 -1.69
CA MET A 68 -6.37 16.81 -0.37
C MET A 68 -7.75 16.28 0.03
N PRO A 69 -7.81 15.15 0.75
CA PRO A 69 -9.04 14.61 1.32
C PRO A 69 -9.81 15.67 2.12
N ASN A 70 -11.12 15.73 1.91
CA ASN A 70 -12.00 16.65 2.63
C ASN A 70 -12.57 16.04 3.93
N GLN A 71 -12.27 14.77 4.21
CA GLN A 71 -12.64 14.10 5.46
C GLN A 71 -11.40 13.44 6.06
N LEU A 72 -11.06 13.84 7.29
CA LEU A 72 -9.86 13.39 7.97
C LEU A 72 -9.87 11.88 8.16
N THR A 73 -8.77 11.23 7.77
CA THR A 73 -8.51 9.82 8.04
C THR A 73 -7.10 9.70 8.60
N GLN A 74 -6.95 9.04 9.75
CA GLN A 74 -5.67 8.83 10.43
C GLN A 74 -5.66 7.47 11.13
N MET A 75 -4.46 6.94 11.35
CA MET A 75 -4.27 5.65 12.02
C MET A 75 -3.29 5.74 13.19
N LYS A 76 -3.33 4.72 14.04
CA LYS A 76 -2.38 4.41 15.11
C LYS A 76 -1.99 2.94 14.98
N MET A 77 -0.74 2.61 15.30
CA MET A 77 -0.28 1.23 15.36
C MET A 77 0.47 0.95 16.65
N LEU A 78 0.20 -0.21 17.21
CA LEU A 78 0.79 -0.72 18.44
C LEU A 78 1.12 -2.20 18.25
N TRP A 79 1.89 -2.80 19.15
CA TRP A 79 2.23 -4.22 19.02
C TRP A 79 2.55 -4.88 20.35
N ASP A 80 2.41 -6.21 20.40
CA ASP A 80 2.93 -7.06 21.48
C ASP A 80 3.48 -8.39 20.92
N GLU A 81 3.81 -9.35 21.78
CA GLU A 81 4.34 -10.65 21.37
C GLU A 81 3.39 -11.49 20.48
N ASN A 82 2.10 -11.14 20.43
CA ASN A 82 1.06 -11.94 19.80
C ASN A 82 0.37 -11.23 18.63
N PHE A 83 0.21 -9.90 18.69
CA PHE A 83 -0.58 -9.12 17.75
C PHE A 83 0.11 -7.83 17.27
N LEU A 84 -0.16 -7.50 16.01
CA LEU A 84 -0.17 -6.12 15.52
C LEU A 84 -1.54 -5.52 15.86
N TYR A 85 -1.55 -4.36 16.49
CA TYR A 85 -2.77 -3.60 16.73
C TYR A 85 -2.85 -2.41 15.79
N ILE A 86 -4.01 -2.20 15.17
CA ILE A 86 -4.26 -1.07 14.28
C ILE A 86 -5.55 -0.39 14.73
N GLY A 87 -5.49 0.92 14.91
CA GLY A 87 -6.66 1.76 15.20
C GLY A 87 -6.79 2.83 14.13
N ILE A 88 -7.96 2.96 13.50
CA ILE A 88 -8.19 3.92 12.40
C ILE A 88 -9.42 4.75 12.72
N LEU A 89 -9.29 6.08 12.57
CA LEU A 89 -10.37 7.03 12.69
C LEU A 89 -10.68 7.62 11.31
N LEU A 90 -11.95 7.56 10.92
CA LEU A 90 -12.45 8.04 9.64
C LEU A 90 -13.57 9.05 9.90
N LYS A 91 -13.27 10.36 9.76
CA LYS A 91 -14.33 11.36 9.66
C LYS A 91 -15.16 11.06 8.42
N GLU A 92 -16.47 11.01 8.58
CA GLU A 92 -17.40 10.69 7.50
C GLU A 92 -18.72 11.37 7.82
N LYS A 93 -19.21 12.18 6.88
CA LYS A 93 -20.47 12.92 7.02
C LYS A 93 -21.68 12.10 6.57
N ASN A 94 -21.44 11.04 5.80
CA ASN A 94 -22.46 10.15 5.26
C ASN A 94 -21.91 8.72 5.32
N ILE A 95 -22.14 8.03 6.44
CA ILE A 95 -21.71 6.66 6.65
C ILE A 95 -22.55 5.77 5.74
N TRP A 96 -21.90 5.21 4.72
CA TRP A 96 -22.53 4.37 3.72
C TRP A 96 -21.82 3.04 3.61
N ALA A 97 -22.56 1.96 3.86
CA ALA A 97 -22.13 0.59 3.62
C ALA A 97 -23.37 -0.32 3.57
N THR A 98 -23.47 -1.18 2.57
CA THR A 98 -24.63 -2.06 2.35
C THR A 98 -24.24 -3.52 2.18
N TYR A 99 -22.97 -3.80 1.89
CA TYR A 99 -22.47 -5.17 1.77
C TYR A 99 -22.35 -5.75 3.18
N THR A 100 -22.96 -6.91 3.37
CA THR A 100 -23.04 -7.61 4.66
C THR A 100 -22.33 -8.97 4.64
N GLU A 101 -22.21 -9.57 3.46
CA GLU A 101 -21.60 -10.88 3.27
C GLU A 101 -20.08 -10.79 3.20
N ARG A 102 -19.38 -11.58 4.03
CA ARG A 102 -17.92 -11.73 3.98
C ARG A 102 -17.49 -12.14 2.57
N GLU A 103 -16.33 -11.67 2.12
CA GLU A 103 -15.79 -11.91 0.76
C GLU A 103 -16.58 -11.26 -0.38
N SER A 104 -17.49 -10.32 -0.06
CA SER A 104 -17.97 -9.37 -1.06
C SER A 104 -16.80 -8.52 -1.57
N VAL A 105 -16.84 -8.08 -2.82
CA VAL A 105 -15.83 -7.19 -3.39
C VAL A 105 -16.01 -5.78 -2.80
N ILE A 106 -15.39 -5.49 -1.65
CA ILE A 106 -15.77 -4.37 -0.77
C ILE A 106 -15.44 -3.00 -1.38
N PHE A 107 -14.35 -2.85 -2.16
CA PHE A 107 -14.00 -1.57 -2.81
C PHE A 107 -15.09 -0.95 -3.71
N HIS A 108 -16.19 -1.67 -3.99
CA HIS A 108 -17.39 -1.10 -4.59
C HIS A 108 -18.25 -0.24 -3.63
N GLU A 109 -17.87 -0.13 -2.36
CA GLU A 109 -18.46 0.75 -1.34
C GLU A 109 -17.41 1.66 -0.70
N ASN A 110 -17.82 2.49 0.27
CA ASN A 110 -16.84 3.18 1.10
C ASN A 110 -16.28 2.19 2.13
N ASP A 111 -14.96 2.15 2.24
CA ASP A 111 -14.26 1.21 3.12
C ASP A 111 -12.91 1.74 3.62
N ILE A 112 -12.24 0.89 4.39
CA ILE A 112 -10.82 1.02 4.70
C ILE A 112 -10.10 -0.27 4.33
N GLU A 113 -8.98 -0.12 3.64
CA GLU A 113 -8.11 -1.18 3.18
C GLU A 113 -6.75 -1.10 3.91
N ILE A 114 -6.22 -2.24 4.33
CA ILE A 114 -4.95 -2.39 5.03
C ILE A 114 -4.07 -3.35 4.23
N PHE A 115 -2.85 -2.89 3.92
CA PHE A 115 -1.89 -3.62 3.11
C PHE A 115 -0.64 -3.92 3.91
N ILE A 116 -0.19 -5.18 3.93
CA ILE A 116 0.92 -5.62 4.78
C ILE A 116 1.88 -6.53 4.00
N ASP A 117 3.13 -6.09 3.87
CA ASP A 117 4.27 -6.86 3.35
C ASP A 117 5.35 -6.90 4.46
N PRO A 118 5.36 -7.96 5.29
CA PRO A 118 6.18 -8.01 6.50
C PRO A 118 7.70 -8.02 6.24
N ASP A 119 8.18 -8.77 5.25
CA ASP A 119 9.62 -8.86 4.93
C ASP A 119 10.06 -7.86 3.84
N GLY A 120 9.10 -7.17 3.22
CA GLY A 120 9.35 -6.15 2.21
C GLY A 120 9.89 -6.75 0.91
N ASP A 121 9.61 -8.04 0.64
CA ASP A 121 10.07 -8.77 -0.54
C ASP A 121 9.15 -8.58 -1.75
N THR A 122 8.04 -7.85 -1.59
CA THR A 122 6.95 -7.57 -2.54
C THR A 122 6.05 -8.75 -2.89
N HIS A 123 6.23 -9.90 -2.24
CA HIS A 123 5.52 -11.15 -2.46
C HIS A 123 4.83 -11.60 -1.19
N ASN A 124 3.83 -12.48 -1.36
CA ASN A 124 3.02 -13.00 -0.25
C ASN A 124 2.53 -11.92 0.72
N TYR A 125 2.08 -10.80 0.16
CA TYR A 125 1.56 -9.68 0.92
C TYR A 125 0.05 -9.80 1.10
N TYR A 126 -0.44 -9.14 2.14
CA TYR A 126 -1.81 -9.26 2.61
C TYR A 126 -2.57 -7.97 2.34
N GLU A 127 -3.86 -8.14 2.11
CA GLU A 127 -4.84 -7.07 1.96
C GLU A 127 -6.07 -7.42 2.80
N ILE A 128 -6.58 -6.42 3.51
CA ILE A 128 -7.75 -6.52 4.38
C ILE A 128 -8.63 -5.31 4.09
N GLU A 129 -9.84 -5.53 3.59
CA GLU A 129 -10.85 -4.50 3.34
C GLU A 129 -11.98 -4.65 4.38
N VAL A 130 -12.40 -3.53 4.96
CA VAL A 130 -13.51 -3.50 5.92
C VAL A 130 -14.39 -2.28 5.68
N ASN A 131 -15.70 -2.49 5.54
CA ASN A 131 -16.67 -1.39 5.46
C ASN A 131 -17.19 -0.98 6.86
N ALA A 132 -18.01 0.08 6.92
CA ALA A 132 -18.58 0.57 8.18
C ALA A 132 -19.58 -0.40 8.87
N LEU A 133 -20.01 -1.48 8.20
CA LEU A 133 -20.78 -2.57 8.83
C LEU A 133 -19.89 -3.61 9.52
N GLY A 134 -18.57 -3.53 9.32
CA GLY A 134 -17.63 -4.56 9.75
C GLY A 134 -17.62 -5.78 8.83
N THR A 135 -18.15 -5.66 7.61
CA THR A 135 -18.00 -6.72 6.61
C THR A 135 -16.56 -6.75 6.15
N LEU A 136 -15.98 -7.95 6.17
CA LEU A 136 -14.56 -8.19 5.96
C LEU A 136 -14.33 -8.89 4.62
N TRP A 137 -13.30 -8.45 3.90
CA TRP A 137 -12.71 -9.20 2.81
C TRP A 137 -11.19 -9.21 2.97
N ASP A 138 -10.58 -10.39 2.94
CA ASP A 138 -9.16 -10.57 3.14
C ASP A 138 -8.55 -11.40 2.01
N LEU A 139 -7.34 -11.00 1.62
CA LEU A 139 -6.69 -11.48 0.41
C LEU A 139 -5.20 -11.70 0.67
N LEU A 140 -4.66 -12.74 0.03
CA LEU A 140 -3.23 -12.96 -0.12
C LEU A 140 -2.82 -12.79 -1.58
N LEU A 141 -1.80 -11.98 -1.82
CA LEU A 141 -1.20 -11.81 -3.13
C LEU A 141 0.19 -12.42 -3.12
N THR A 142 0.38 -13.47 -3.92
CA THR A 142 1.68 -14.16 -4.00
C THR A 142 2.74 -13.31 -4.69
N LYS A 143 2.33 -12.35 -5.54
CA LYS A 143 3.19 -11.36 -6.21
C LYS A 143 2.36 -10.20 -6.76
N PRO A 144 2.98 -9.07 -7.15
CA PRO A 144 2.26 -7.91 -7.68
C PRO A 144 1.53 -8.17 -9.00
N TYR A 145 0.42 -7.48 -9.24
CA TYR A 145 -0.35 -7.59 -10.50
C TYR A 145 0.47 -7.23 -11.74
N LYS A 146 1.37 -6.23 -11.64
CA LYS A 146 2.30 -5.87 -12.72
C LYS A 146 3.20 -7.04 -13.17
N ASN A 147 3.34 -8.07 -12.33
CA ASN A 147 4.13 -9.28 -12.59
C ASN A 147 3.26 -10.53 -12.78
N GLY A 148 1.98 -10.33 -13.11
CA GLY A 148 1.01 -11.40 -13.36
C GLY A 148 0.57 -12.14 -12.09
N GLY A 149 0.62 -11.49 -10.93
CA GLY A 149 -0.02 -11.99 -9.72
C GLY A 149 -1.54 -12.07 -9.86
N ASN A 150 -2.16 -12.89 -9.03
CA ASN A 150 -3.60 -12.95 -8.86
C ASN A 150 -3.89 -13.09 -7.36
N PRO A 151 -5.00 -12.52 -6.84
CA PRO A 151 -5.33 -12.66 -5.44
C PRO A 151 -5.78 -14.08 -5.14
N ILE A 152 -5.49 -14.55 -3.94
CA ILE A 152 -6.03 -15.79 -3.38
C ILE A 152 -7.18 -15.42 -2.45
N ASN A 153 -8.39 -15.37 -3.00
CA ASN A 153 -9.60 -14.98 -2.27
C ASN A 153 -10.03 -15.98 -1.18
N GLY A 154 -9.51 -17.22 -1.21
CA GLY A 154 -9.84 -18.24 -0.21
C GLY A 154 -8.90 -18.25 1.00
N TRP A 155 -8.01 -17.27 1.12
CA TRP A 155 -7.17 -17.11 2.30
C TRP A 155 -7.93 -16.31 3.34
N ASN A 156 -7.95 -16.78 4.59
CA ASN A 156 -8.63 -16.11 5.70
C ASN A 156 -7.64 -15.74 6.79
N ILE A 157 -7.77 -14.54 7.34
CA ILE A 157 -7.02 -14.10 8.50
C ILE A 157 -7.59 -14.73 9.78
N ASN A 158 -7.12 -15.93 10.12
CA ASN A 158 -7.62 -16.65 11.30
C ASN A 158 -7.31 -15.89 12.60
N ASP A 159 -8.13 -16.10 13.63
CA ASP A 159 -7.98 -15.51 14.97
C ASP A 159 -7.88 -13.97 14.98
N PHE A 160 -8.33 -13.33 13.90
CA PHE A 160 -8.41 -11.89 13.76
C PHE A 160 -9.54 -11.33 14.61
N GLU A 161 -9.21 -10.34 15.44
CA GLU A 161 -10.19 -9.62 16.24
C GLU A 161 -10.31 -8.21 15.69
N TYR A 162 -11.54 -7.74 15.48
CA TYR A 162 -11.80 -6.39 15.06
C TYR A 162 -13.18 -5.93 15.53
N ALA A 163 -13.34 -4.62 15.67
CA ALA A 163 -14.61 -4.03 16.05
C ALA A 163 -14.77 -2.66 15.40
N ILE A 164 -16.01 -2.31 15.07
CA ILE A 164 -16.40 -1.02 14.52
C ILE A 164 -17.12 -0.21 15.59
N HIS A 165 -16.76 1.07 15.68
CA HIS A 165 -17.56 2.06 16.39
C HIS A 165 -18.10 3.09 15.39
N LEU A 166 -19.39 3.42 15.51
CA LEU A 166 -20.05 4.45 14.73
C LEU A 166 -20.48 5.59 15.67
N ASP A 167 -20.13 6.82 15.31
CA ASP A 167 -20.72 8.04 15.84
C ASP A 167 -21.52 8.72 14.71
N GLY A 168 -22.70 8.14 14.46
CA GLY A 168 -23.55 8.43 13.32
C GLY A 168 -24.60 7.34 13.08
N THR A 169 -25.43 7.50 12.04
CA THR A 169 -26.40 6.52 11.57
C THR A 169 -26.11 6.05 10.15
N ILE A 170 -25.73 4.78 10.05
CA ILE A 170 -25.41 4.15 8.77
C ILE A 170 -26.60 4.18 7.80
N ASN A 171 -26.33 4.58 6.56
CA ASN A 171 -27.28 4.66 5.45
C ASN A 171 -28.48 5.60 5.68
N ASP A 172 -28.38 6.58 6.59
CA ASP A 172 -29.45 7.57 6.83
C ASP A 172 -29.12 8.92 6.17
N PRO A 173 -29.75 9.26 5.02
CA PRO A 173 -29.50 10.54 4.36
C PRO A 173 -30.19 11.74 5.04
N SER A 174 -30.91 11.53 6.13
CA SER A 174 -31.64 12.59 6.84
C SER A 174 -30.81 13.34 7.87
N ASP A 175 -29.62 12.85 8.20
CA ASP A 175 -28.71 13.48 9.15
C ASP A 175 -27.30 13.68 8.58
N VAL A 176 -26.37 14.03 9.47
CA VAL A 176 -24.95 14.22 9.16
C VAL A 176 -24.15 13.53 10.25
N ASP A 177 -23.38 12.54 9.85
CA ASP A 177 -22.54 11.75 10.75
C ASP A 177 -21.27 12.50 11.17
N ASP A 178 -20.61 12.04 12.23
CA ASP A 178 -19.32 12.57 12.65
C ASP A 178 -18.16 11.67 12.19
N HIS A 179 -18.19 10.39 12.58
CA HIS A 179 -17.11 9.46 12.25
C HIS A 179 -17.52 8.00 12.42
N TRP A 180 -16.66 7.14 11.89
CA TRP A 180 -16.53 5.78 12.38
C TRP A 180 -15.07 5.47 12.65
N SER A 181 -14.84 4.46 13.48
CA SER A 181 -13.52 3.95 13.78
C SER A 181 -13.51 2.44 13.79
N ILE A 182 -12.33 1.90 13.53
CA ILE A 182 -12.06 0.46 13.58
C ILE A 182 -10.84 0.22 14.45
N GLU A 183 -10.95 -0.81 15.28
CA GLU A 183 -9.83 -1.43 15.98
C GLU A 183 -9.60 -2.83 15.43
N MET A 184 -8.34 -3.22 15.34
CA MET A 184 -7.89 -4.52 14.87
C MET A 184 -6.79 -5.06 15.77
N ALA A 185 -6.86 -6.35 16.09
CA ALA A 185 -5.74 -7.13 16.60
C ALA A 185 -5.46 -8.27 15.61
N ILE A 186 -4.37 -8.12 14.85
CA ILE A 186 -3.92 -9.07 13.82
C ILE A 186 -2.86 -9.99 14.43
N PRO A 187 -3.14 -11.30 14.59
CA PRO A 187 -2.14 -12.23 15.10
C PRO A 187 -0.97 -12.38 14.12
N TRP A 188 0.26 -12.34 14.62
CA TRP A 188 1.46 -12.57 13.78
C TRP A 188 1.42 -13.92 13.05
N LYS A 189 0.86 -14.93 13.72
CA LYS A 189 0.69 -16.28 13.18
C LYS A 189 -0.21 -16.30 11.95
N SER A 190 -1.17 -15.38 11.84
CA SER A 190 -2.10 -15.34 10.74
C SER A 190 -1.42 -14.88 9.46
N LEU A 191 -0.50 -13.92 9.57
CA LEU A 191 0.39 -13.51 8.49
C LEU A 191 1.39 -14.62 8.12
N SER A 192 1.54 -15.69 8.91
CA SER A 192 2.48 -16.79 8.63
C SER A 192 1.87 -17.97 7.88
N GLN A 193 0.55 -17.95 7.61
CA GLN A 193 -0.17 -19.16 7.15
C GLN A 193 0.20 -19.62 5.74
N SER A 194 0.72 -18.71 4.92
CA SER A 194 1.04 -18.96 3.50
C SER A 194 2.40 -18.40 3.08
N GLY A 195 3.24 -17.99 4.04
CA GLY A 195 4.51 -17.30 3.80
C GLY A 195 5.63 -17.76 4.75
N PRO A 196 6.69 -16.96 4.93
CA PRO A 196 7.68 -17.14 5.98
C PRO A 196 7.01 -17.27 7.37
N SER A 197 7.65 -17.99 8.29
CA SER A 197 7.18 -18.03 9.68
C SER A 197 7.45 -16.68 10.34
N TYR A 198 6.48 -15.78 10.29
CA TYR A 198 6.54 -14.51 10.98
C TYR A 198 6.31 -14.71 12.48
N LYS A 199 7.22 -14.15 13.25
CA LYS A 199 7.08 -13.97 14.70
C LYS A 199 6.79 -12.50 14.94
N ALA A 200 6.53 -12.15 16.20
CA ALA A 200 6.58 -10.75 16.59
C ALA A 200 7.92 -10.14 16.13
N PRO A 201 7.90 -8.92 15.57
CA PRO A 201 9.11 -8.24 15.09
C PRO A 201 10.08 -7.97 16.24
N GLU A 202 11.37 -7.89 15.92
CA GLU A 202 12.40 -7.42 16.85
C GLU A 202 12.47 -5.89 16.86
N ASN A 203 13.03 -5.32 17.93
CA ASN A 203 13.20 -3.87 18.00
C ASN A 203 14.09 -3.36 16.86
N GLY A 204 13.54 -2.44 16.06
CA GLY A 204 14.19 -1.85 14.90
C GLY A 204 13.79 -2.50 13.57
N ASP A 205 13.07 -3.63 13.58
CA ASP A 205 12.53 -4.22 12.36
C ASP A 205 11.59 -3.23 11.66
N GLN A 206 11.61 -3.28 10.33
CA GLN A 206 10.79 -2.41 9.49
C GLN A 206 9.97 -3.23 8.51
N TRP A 207 8.65 -3.06 8.56
CA TRP A 207 7.72 -3.69 7.62
C TRP A 207 7.19 -2.66 6.63
N ARG A 208 6.75 -3.14 5.46
CA ARG A 208 6.02 -2.32 4.49
C ARG A 208 4.52 -2.44 4.79
N ILE A 209 3.91 -1.32 5.17
CA ILE A 209 2.47 -1.27 5.47
C ILE A 209 1.89 -0.02 4.83
N ASN A 210 0.70 -0.12 4.27
CA ASN A 210 -0.06 1.06 3.85
C ASN A 210 -1.56 0.88 4.11
N PHE A 211 -2.27 1.98 3.95
CA PHE A 211 -3.70 2.08 4.18
C PHE A 211 -4.32 2.84 3.02
N SER A 212 -5.49 2.42 2.57
CA SER A 212 -6.32 3.15 1.61
C SER A 212 -7.72 3.30 2.17
N ARG A 213 -8.32 4.47 2.03
CA ARG A 213 -9.75 4.68 2.17
C ARG A 213 -10.30 4.83 0.77
N VAL A 214 -11.15 3.91 0.35
CA VAL A 214 -11.96 4.08 -0.85
C VAL A 214 -13.14 4.97 -0.50
N GLN A 215 -13.25 6.10 -1.19
CA GLN A 215 -14.34 7.05 -1.00
C GLN A 215 -15.08 7.27 -2.30
N TRP A 216 -16.29 6.72 -2.39
CA TRP A 216 -17.22 7.04 -3.45
C TRP A 216 -17.95 8.34 -3.17
N GLN A 217 -18.18 9.10 -4.25
CA GLN A 217 -19.13 10.21 -4.22
C GLN A 217 -20.55 9.63 -4.22
N ILE A 218 -21.30 9.92 -3.17
CA ILE A 218 -22.66 9.44 -2.99
C ILE A 218 -23.66 10.60 -2.93
N GLU A 219 -24.92 10.30 -3.23
CA GLU A 219 -26.04 11.22 -3.13
C GLU A 219 -27.25 10.56 -2.47
N PRO A 220 -28.07 11.33 -1.73
CA PRO A 220 -29.21 10.79 -1.00
C PRO A 220 -30.32 10.32 -1.92
N THR A 221 -31.03 9.26 -1.50
CA THR A 221 -32.20 8.68 -2.15
C THR A 221 -33.31 8.43 -1.12
N ALA A 222 -34.47 7.94 -1.56
CA ALA A 222 -35.55 7.56 -0.64
C ALA A 222 -35.19 6.39 0.30
N ASN A 223 -34.18 5.57 -0.06
CA ASN A 223 -33.84 4.33 0.63
C ASN A 223 -32.36 4.29 1.07
N GLY A 224 -31.75 5.43 1.37
CA GLY A 224 -30.33 5.53 1.73
C GLY A 224 -29.55 6.34 0.70
N TYR A 225 -28.38 5.85 0.29
CA TYR A 225 -27.50 6.52 -0.67
C TYR A 225 -27.34 5.73 -1.97
N THR A 226 -26.98 6.44 -3.04
CA THR A 226 -26.48 5.85 -4.29
C THR A 226 -25.19 6.55 -4.72
N LYS A 227 -24.35 5.85 -5.49
CA LYS A 227 -23.20 6.49 -6.14
C LYS A 227 -23.68 7.58 -7.10
N LYS A 228 -23.06 8.74 -7.01
CA LYS A 228 -23.34 9.88 -7.87
C LYS A 228 -22.93 9.58 -9.31
N ILE A 229 -23.84 9.82 -10.23
CA ILE A 229 -23.61 9.60 -11.67
C ILE A 229 -22.99 10.83 -12.31
N ASN A 230 -21.91 10.62 -13.06
CA ASN A 230 -21.32 11.63 -13.92
C ASN A 230 -22.20 11.80 -15.18
N PRO A 231 -22.81 12.98 -15.40
CA PRO A 231 -23.74 13.20 -16.51
C PRO A 231 -23.05 13.15 -17.89
N GLN A 232 -21.74 13.30 -17.96
CA GLN A 232 -20.99 13.25 -19.22
C GLN A 232 -20.74 11.80 -19.69
N THR A 233 -20.59 10.86 -18.75
CA THR A 233 -20.24 9.47 -19.04
C THR A 233 -21.39 8.50 -18.85
N GLY A 234 -22.44 8.90 -18.09
CA GLY A 234 -23.54 8.03 -17.68
C GLY A 234 -23.11 6.93 -16.69
N LYS A 235 -21.89 7.01 -16.14
CA LYS A 235 -21.35 6.11 -15.13
C LYS A 235 -21.16 6.86 -13.83
N SER A 236 -20.99 6.14 -12.71
CA SER A 236 -20.59 6.77 -11.46
C SER A 236 -19.27 7.55 -11.61
N TYR A 237 -19.09 8.61 -10.81
CA TYR A 237 -17.76 9.18 -10.63
C TYR A 237 -16.81 8.10 -10.11
N PRO A 238 -15.51 8.14 -10.49
CA PRO A 238 -14.53 7.25 -9.88
C PRO A 238 -14.46 7.49 -8.38
N GLU A 239 -14.08 6.46 -7.66
CA GLU A 239 -13.70 6.52 -6.27
C GLU A 239 -12.45 7.37 -6.07
N ASP A 240 -12.42 8.12 -4.97
CA ASP A 240 -11.20 8.71 -4.47
C ASP A 240 -10.46 7.66 -3.63
N ASN A 241 -9.14 7.56 -3.81
CA ASN A 241 -8.29 6.68 -3.02
C ASN A 241 -7.40 7.53 -2.11
N TRP A 242 -7.75 7.58 -0.83
CA TRP A 242 -6.99 8.37 0.15
C TRP A 242 -6.11 7.45 0.98
N VAL A 243 -4.81 7.67 0.96
CA VAL A 243 -3.83 6.75 1.53
C VAL A 243 -2.98 7.40 2.61
N TRP A 244 -2.46 6.58 3.54
CA TRP A 244 -1.47 7.07 4.48
C TRP A 244 -0.19 7.49 3.74
N SER A 245 0.47 6.57 3.06
CA SER A 245 1.69 6.85 2.27
C SER A 245 1.35 6.94 0.78
N PRO A 246 1.63 8.08 0.11
CA PRO A 246 1.33 8.25 -1.31
C PRO A 246 2.17 7.34 -2.20
N MET A 247 1.57 6.88 -3.30
CA MET A 247 2.15 5.91 -4.24
C MET A 247 2.63 6.57 -5.53
N GLY A 248 2.07 7.74 -5.86
CA GLY A 248 2.31 8.45 -7.12
C GLY A 248 1.49 7.94 -8.29
N LEU A 249 0.66 6.91 -8.08
CA LEU A 249 -0.29 6.39 -9.06
C LEU A 249 -1.47 5.74 -8.35
N ILE A 250 -2.63 5.70 -9.01
CA ILE A 250 -3.81 4.98 -8.55
C ILE A 250 -3.58 3.47 -8.72
N ASN A 251 -2.80 2.88 -7.82
CA ASN A 251 -2.48 1.45 -7.76
C ASN A 251 -1.88 1.10 -6.39
N MET A 252 -2.67 0.48 -5.52
CA MET A 252 -2.20 0.03 -4.20
C MET A 252 -1.30 -1.21 -4.26
N HIS A 253 -1.36 -2.02 -5.32
CA HIS A 253 -0.61 -3.28 -5.42
C HIS A 253 0.82 -3.09 -5.94
N LEU A 254 1.52 -2.12 -5.35
CA LEU A 254 2.95 -1.85 -5.52
C LEU A 254 3.63 -1.81 -4.14
N PRO A 255 3.83 -2.97 -3.49
CA PRO A 255 4.33 -3.03 -2.11
C PRO A 255 5.64 -2.26 -1.89
N GLU A 256 6.48 -2.16 -2.92
CA GLU A 256 7.72 -1.39 -2.87
C GLU A 256 7.56 0.12 -2.62
N ARG A 257 6.35 0.68 -2.82
CA ARG A 257 6.05 2.10 -2.58
C ARG A 257 5.27 2.36 -1.30
N TRP A 258 4.87 1.31 -0.57
CA TRP A 258 4.19 1.45 0.71
C TRP A 258 5.06 2.13 1.77
N GLY A 259 4.39 2.67 2.77
CA GLY A 259 5.04 3.26 3.94
C GLY A 259 5.75 2.21 4.78
N TYR A 260 6.48 2.68 5.78
CA TYR A 260 7.31 1.86 6.66
C TYR A 260 6.83 1.93 8.09
N VAL A 261 6.74 0.78 8.74
CA VAL A 261 6.44 0.68 10.16
C VAL A 261 7.66 0.11 10.86
N GLN A 262 8.27 0.91 11.71
CA GLN A 262 9.39 0.51 12.56
C GLN A 262 8.85 0.06 13.92
N PHE A 263 9.22 -1.14 14.36
CA PHE A 263 8.80 -1.68 15.65
C PHE A 263 9.79 -1.29 16.75
N SER A 264 9.26 -0.83 17.88
CA SER A 264 10.04 -0.42 19.04
C SER A 264 9.64 -1.22 20.28
N ASP A 265 10.63 -1.76 21.00
CA ASP A 265 10.42 -2.39 22.31
C ASP A 265 10.11 -1.39 23.42
N SER A 266 10.22 -0.08 23.14
CA SER A 266 9.80 0.94 24.09
C SER A 266 8.29 0.87 24.30
N GLN A 267 7.87 0.93 25.56
CA GLN A 267 6.45 0.97 25.90
C GLN A 267 5.79 2.24 25.35
N VAL A 268 4.58 2.10 24.80
CA VAL A 268 3.75 3.23 24.35
C VAL A 268 3.61 4.28 25.45
N GLY A 269 3.66 5.55 25.07
CA GLY A 269 3.64 6.70 26.00
C GLY A 269 5.00 7.09 26.59
N ASN A 270 5.99 6.18 26.55
CA ASN A 270 7.35 6.45 27.04
C ASN A 270 8.39 6.57 25.92
N GLY A 271 8.08 6.07 24.71
CA GLY A 271 8.95 6.16 23.55
C GLY A 271 8.92 7.54 22.87
N ASN A 272 10.08 8.04 22.48
CA ASN A 272 10.25 9.28 21.71
C ASN A 272 11.13 9.09 20.45
N GLN A 273 11.23 7.85 19.99
CA GLN A 273 12.08 7.48 18.85
C GLN A 273 11.50 8.09 17.57
N ALA A 274 12.38 8.76 16.80
CA ALA A 274 12.06 9.12 15.43
C ALA A 274 12.16 7.88 14.54
N PHE A 275 11.31 7.82 13.52
CA PHE A 275 11.47 6.85 12.45
C PHE A 275 12.79 7.09 11.72
N VAL A 276 13.57 6.03 11.49
CA VAL A 276 14.84 6.10 10.75
C VAL A 276 14.84 5.05 9.66
N MET A 277 14.77 5.47 8.40
CA MET A 277 14.80 4.55 7.26
C MET A 277 16.04 3.64 7.31
N HIS A 278 15.85 2.33 7.14
CA HIS A 278 16.98 1.41 7.05
C HIS A 278 17.86 1.73 5.84
N ALA A 279 19.18 1.73 6.02
CA ALA A 279 20.14 2.15 4.98
C ALA A 279 20.05 1.29 3.69
N ASP A 280 19.76 0.00 3.84
CA ASP A 280 19.53 -0.91 2.71
C ASP A 280 18.36 -0.51 1.79
N GLU A 281 17.41 0.33 2.22
CA GLU A 281 16.29 0.73 1.35
C GLU A 281 16.75 1.57 0.14
N GLN A 282 17.85 2.31 0.27
CA GLN A 282 18.48 2.97 -0.89
C GLN A 282 18.98 1.94 -1.89
N ILE A 283 19.59 0.85 -1.41
CA ILE A 283 20.08 -0.26 -2.24
C ILE A 283 18.90 -0.93 -2.95
N LYS A 284 17.83 -1.23 -2.23
CA LYS A 284 16.61 -1.84 -2.78
C LYS A 284 15.96 -0.96 -3.85
N ASN A 285 15.94 0.37 -3.66
CA ASN A 285 15.40 1.29 -4.65
C ASN A 285 16.24 1.33 -5.94
N GLU A 286 17.56 1.30 -5.84
CA GLU A 286 18.44 1.22 -7.02
C GLU A 286 18.33 -0.13 -7.74
N LEU A 287 18.22 -1.24 -6.99
CA LEU A 287 17.94 -2.56 -7.57
C LEU A 287 16.61 -2.58 -8.33
N ARG A 288 15.56 -1.91 -7.82
CA ARG A 288 14.27 -1.78 -8.52
C ARG A 288 14.37 -0.96 -9.80
N LYS A 289 15.21 0.08 -9.84
CA LYS A 289 15.48 0.81 -11.10
C LYS A 289 16.17 -0.08 -12.12
N LEU A 290 17.10 -0.93 -11.71
CA LEU A 290 17.74 -1.92 -12.59
C LEU A 290 16.74 -2.97 -13.07
N TYR A 291 15.86 -3.44 -12.18
CA TYR A 291 14.74 -4.30 -12.55
C TYR A 291 13.87 -3.64 -13.65
N ASP A 292 13.45 -2.39 -13.47
CA ASP A 292 12.64 -1.68 -14.47
C ASP A 292 13.40 -1.51 -15.80
N ALA A 293 14.72 -1.28 -15.74
CA ALA A 293 15.59 -1.22 -16.92
C ALA A 293 15.66 -2.57 -17.67
N GLU A 294 15.74 -3.70 -16.96
CA GLU A 294 15.64 -5.04 -17.56
C GLU A 294 14.28 -5.27 -18.24
N LYS A 295 13.18 -4.86 -17.60
CA LYS A 295 11.84 -4.95 -18.20
C LYS A 295 11.76 -4.12 -19.49
N ALA A 296 12.32 -2.92 -19.49
CA ALA A 296 12.37 -2.06 -20.67
C ALA A 296 13.26 -2.65 -21.78
N PHE A 297 14.42 -3.21 -21.42
CA PHE A 297 15.33 -3.88 -22.35
C PHE A 297 14.65 -5.08 -23.02
N PHE A 298 13.98 -5.94 -22.24
CA PHE A 298 13.23 -7.09 -22.75
C PHE A 298 12.11 -6.68 -23.71
N ALA A 299 11.38 -5.60 -23.41
CA ALA A 299 10.30 -5.12 -24.28
C ALA A 299 10.78 -4.74 -25.69
N ILE A 300 12.05 -4.32 -25.84
CA ILE A 300 12.65 -3.94 -27.11
C ILE A 300 13.34 -5.14 -27.80
N HIS A 301 14.06 -5.96 -27.04
CA HIS A 301 14.97 -6.97 -27.59
C HIS A 301 14.45 -8.41 -27.49
N GLY A 302 13.37 -8.66 -26.73
CA GLY A 302 12.79 -9.99 -26.51
C GLY A 302 13.64 -10.95 -25.68
N HIS A 303 14.63 -10.43 -24.95
CA HIS A 303 15.47 -11.14 -23.97
C HIS A 303 16.00 -10.17 -22.91
N TYR A 304 16.43 -10.67 -21.76
CA TYR A 304 17.15 -9.90 -20.73
C TYR A 304 18.66 -9.92 -20.99
N THR A 305 19.41 -8.99 -20.40
CA THR A 305 20.86 -8.86 -20.58
C THR A 305 21.62 -9.16 -19.28
N ASP A 306 22.85 -9.65 -19.38
CA ASP A 306 23.76 -9.76 -18.22
C ASP A 306 24.77 -8.59 -18.18
N GLN A 307 24.65 -7.63 -19.10
CA GLN A 307 25.55 -6.49 -19.23
C GLN A 307 24.91 -5.21 -18.67
N LEU A 308 25.39 -4.75 -17.51
CA LEU A 308 24.92 -3.51 -16.89
C LEU A 308 25.02 -2.29 -17.82
N THR A 309 26.02 -2.26 -18.71
CA THR A 309 26.21 -1.18 -19.70
C THR A 309 25.10 -1.09 -20.73
N GLU A 310 24.34 -2.17 -20.97
CA GLU A 310 23.23 -2.20 -21.92
C GLU A 310 21.92 -1.66 -21.32
N LEU A 311 21.81 -1.62 -20.00
CA LEU A 311 20.62 -1.16 -19.28
C LEU A 311 20.46 0.36 -19.24
N ASN A 312 21.41 1.13 -19.82
CA ASN A 312 21.43 2.60 -19.80
C ASN A 312 21.17 3.19 -18.39
N SER A 313 21.57 2.47 -17.34
CA SER A 313 21.33 2.86 -15.96
C SER A 313 22.54 3.58 -15.38
N ASN A 314 22.32 4.74 -14.75
CA ASN A 314 23.35 5.45 -13.97
C ASN A 314 23.25 5.02 -12.49
N THR A 315 23.29 3.71 -12.22
CA THR A 315 23.18 3.22 -10.85
C THR A 315 24.42 3.62 -10.04
N PRO A 316 24.27 4.10 -8.79
CA PRO A 316 25.38 4.38 -7.89
C PRO A 316 25.88 3.11 -7.18
N LEU A 317 25.22 1.96 -7.38
CA LEU A 317 25.59 0.71 -6.75
C LEU A 317 26.95 0.21 -7.25
N SER A 318 27.79 -0.24 -6.32
CA SER A 318 29.06 -0.91 -6.61
C SER A 318 28.88 -2.43 -6.57
N ASP A 319 29.74 -3.16 -7.28
CA ASP A 319 29.76 -4.63 -7.30
C ASP A 319 28.41 -5.26 -7.67
N VAL A 320 27.69 -4.64 -8.61
CA VAL A 320 26.47 -5.18 -9.19
C VAL A 320 26.81 -6.36 -10.09
N ALA A 321 26.19 -7.52 -9.82
CA ALA A 321 26.27 -8.70 -10.68
C ALA A 321 24.89 -9.02 -11.25
N ILE A 322 24.83 -9.30 -12.55
CA ILE A 322 23.61 -9.67 -13.28
C ILE A 322 23.81 -11.08 -13.85
N GLU A 323 22.88 -11.97 -13.55
CA GLU A 323 22.73 -13.26 -14.20
C GLU A 323 21.46 -13.20 -15.06
N ALA A 324 21.56 -13.46 -16.37
CA ALA A 324 20.41 -13.36 -17.26
C ALA A 324 20.31 -14.51 -18.27
N THR A 325 19.08 -14.78 -18.69
CA THR A 325 18.71 -15.66 -19.78
C THR A 325 17.68 -14.97 -20.67
N LYS A 326 17.16 -15.66 -21.68
CA LYS A 326 16.08 -15.12 -22.51
C LYS A 326 14.85 -14.68 -21.71
N SER A 327 14.49 -15.36 -20.62
CA SER A 327 13.21 -15.16 -19.93
C SER A 327 13.31 -14.96 -18.43
N TRP A 328 14.52 -14.86 -17.89
CA TRP A 328 14.77 -14.77 -16.46
C TRP A 328 16.02 -13.93 -16.20
N PHE A 329 16.05 -13.18 -15.10
CA PHE A 329 17.26 -12.53 -14.61
C PHE A 329 17.30 -12.50 -13.07
N LYS A 330 18.50 -12.32 -12.53
CA LYS A 330 18.73 -11.99 -11.13
C LYS A 330 19.86 -10.97 -11.05
N ILE A 331 19.58 -9.86 -10.39
CA ILE A 331 20.54 -8.82 -10.10
C ILE A 331 20.89 -8.92 -8.62
N SER A 332 22.17 -8.77 -8.28
CA SER A 332 22.64 -8.78 -6.91
C SER A 332 23.66 -7.69 -6.63
N CYS A 333 23.71 -7.22 -5.38
CA CYS A 333 24.72 -6.27 -4.91
C CYS A 333 24.96 -6.43 -3.40
N PRO A 334 26.11 -6.00 -2.87
CA PRO A 334 26.38 -6.05 -1.43
C PRO A 334 25.34 -5.26 -0.61
N ALA A 335 24.94 -5.81 0.53
CA ALA A 335 24.14 -5.11 1.52
C ALA A 335 25.03 -4.21 2.41
N THR A 336 24.44 -3.33 3.22
CA THR A 336 25.19 -2.58 4.25
C THR A 336 25.75 -3.48 5.35
N SER A 337 25.14 -4.65 5.55
CA SER A 337 25.65 -5.69 6.46
C SER A 337 26.76 -6.50 5.80
N LYS A 338 27.82 -6.78 6.58
CA LYS A 338 29.01 -7.50 6.10
C LYS A 338 28.64 -8.91 5.63
N ASP A 339 29.22 -9.32 4.50
CA ASP A 339 29.07 -10.66 3.90
C ASP A 339 27.60 -11.02 3.54
N LYS A 340 26.77 -9.99 3.31
CA LYS A 340 25.36 -10.13 2.90
C LYS A 340 25.12 -9.44 1.58
N TYR A 341 24.17 -9.96 0.82
CA TYR A 341 23.80 -9.43 -0.50
C TYR A 341 22.30 -9.27 -0.61
N TRP A 342 21.89 -8.21 -1.30
CA TRP A 342 20.53 -8.08 -1.82
C TRP A 342 20.44 -8.67 -3.21
N TYR A 343 19.29 -9.26 -3.50
CA TYR A 343 18.96 -9.89 -4.78
C TYR A 343 17.60 -9.39 -5.25
N ILE A 344 17.42 -9.16 -6.54
CA ILE A 344 16.12 -8.91 -7.18
C ILE A 344 15.98 -9.74 -8.46
N THR A 345 14.77 -10.25 -8.73
CA THR A 345 14.46 -11.11 -9.90
C THR A 345 13.42 -10.50 -10.83
N GLU A 346 13.13 -11.15 -11.97
CA GLU A 346 12.26 -10.70 -13.06
C GLU A 346 10.78 -10.54 -12.71
N ASP A 347 10.39 -11.01 -11.53
CA ASP A 347 9.08 -10.82 -10.88
C ASP A 347 9.11 -9.77 -9.76
N SER A 348 10.19 -9.00 -9.66
CA SER A 348 10.48 -7.94 -8.67
C SER A 348 10.66 -8.40 -7.23
N ARG A 349 10.70 -9.71 -6.98
CA ARG A 349 10.97 -10.22 -5.63
C ARG A 349 12.34 -9.74 -5.17
N ILE A 350 12.42 -9.20 -3.96
CA ILE A 350 13.68 -8.65 -3.41
C ILE A 350 14.00 -9.22 -2.04
N TRP A 351 15.18 -9.81 -1.86
CA TRP A 351 15.54 -10.44 -0.58
C TRP A 351 17.02 -10.30 -0.26
N LYS A 352 17.36 -10.48 1.02
CA LYS A 352 18.72 -10.46 1.54
C LYS A 352 19.17 -11.86 1.90
N LYS A 353 20.42 -12.23 1.58
CA LYS A 353 21.01 -13.53 1.96
C LYS A 353 22.44 -13.38 2.48
#